data_AF-A0A4R3SF29-F1
#
_entry.id   AF-A0A4R3SF29-F1
#
_cell.length_a   1.000
_cell.length_b   1.000
_cell.length_c   1.000
_cell.angle_alpha   90.00
_cell.angle_beta   90.00
_cell.angle_gamma   90.00
#
_symmetry.space_group_name_H-M   'P 1'
#
loop_
_entity.id
_entity.type
_entity.pdbx_description
1 polymer ?
#
loop_
_entity_poly.entity_id
_entity_poly.type
_entity_poly.pdbx_seq_one_letter_code
_entity_poly.pdbx_strand_id
1 'polypeptide(L)'
;MACMIPLTAHTPDHTAVRFPREIAAAVTLPAAAAALVTSGVGACSRVGAIAIVTACGALSTRMALIPFLAARDQPDPRAIRGFDPFDEPTPPALHGLGPEPDRARLRTAGDRCAEAWRVWRAEGGQVDCTAGAAGALALGAWCAWALGSSARAETRARYALETRADDPLAGLVLRSVLAGSAPTWAGPRRDRHRS
;
A
#
# COMPACT_ATOMS: atom_id res chain seq x y z
N MET A 1 19.96 54.66 29.35
CA MET A 1 20.52 53.31 29.14
C MET A 1 19.36 52.33 29.08
N ALA A 2 18.97 51.92 27.87
CA ALA A 2 18.02 50.83 27.65
C ALA A 2 18.84 49.65 27.10
N CYS A 3 18.87 48.54 27.85
CA CYS A 3 19.51 47.30 27.44
C CYS A 3 18.56 46.59 26.46
N MET A 4 18.88 46.65 25.17
CA MET A 4 18.19 45.90 24.13
C MET A 4 18.89 44.55 24.01
N ILE A 5 18.36 43.54 24.71
CA ILE A 5 18.82 42.16 24.57
C ILE A 5 18.31 41.66 23.21
N PRO A 6 19.18 41.14 22.32
CA PRO A 6 18.73 40.63 21.03
C PRO A 6 17.87 39.38 21.27
N LEU A 7 16.66 39.40 20.72
CA LEU A 7 15.73 38.27 20.75
C LEU A 7 16.18 37.22 19.71
N THR A 8 17.27 36.51 20.00
CA THR A 8 17.70 35.32 19.25
C THR A 8 17.53 34.09 20.11
N ALA A 9 16.29 33.67 20.28
CA ALA A 9 15.95 32.31 20.68
C ALA A 9 14.85 31.81 19.72
N HIS A 10 15.29 31.40 18.53
CA HIS A 10 14.46 30.59 17.65
C HIS A 10 14.49 29.16 18.21
N THR A 11 13.50 28.82 19.02
CA THR A 11 13.32 27.47 19.56
C THR A 11 13.04 26.51 18.39
N PRO A 12 13.79 25.42 18.21
CA PRO A 12 13.55 24.46 17.14
C PRO A 12 12.42 23.49 17.53
N ASP A 13 11.20 23.99 17.69
CA ASP A 13 10.03 23.16 18.03
C ASP A 13 9.20 22.71 16.81
N HIS A 14 9.60 23.11 15.60
CA HIS A 14 8.79 22.88 14.39
C HIS A 14 9.08 21.60 13.60
N THR A 15 10.06 20.78 14.01
CA THR A 15 10.46 19.58 13.25
C THR A 15 9.76 18.29 13.70
N ALA A 16 9.45 18.15 14.99
CA ALA A 16 8.93 16.88 15.53
C ALA A 16 7.46 16.56 15.19
N VAL A 17 6.66 17.56 14.78
CA VAL A 17 5.18 17.45 14.68
C VAL A 17 4.67 17.48 13.22
N ARG A 18 5.56 17.50 12.23
CA ARG A 18 5.17 17.79 10.83
C ARG A 18 4.50 16.62 10.09
N PHE A 19 4.72 15.37 10.53
CA PHE A 19 4.31 14.16 9.79
C PHE A 19 3.70 13.05 10.67
N PRO A 20 2.73 13.34 11.57
CA PRO A 20 2.20 12.35 12.48
C PRO A 20 1.56 11.15 11.75
N ARG A 21 1.00 11.37 10.56
CA ARG A 21 0.34 10.32 9.77
C ARG A 21 1.33 9.42 9.04
N GLU A 22 2.39 9.99 8.50
CA GLU A 22 3.47 9.23 7.84
C GLU A 22 4.25 8.41 8.86
N ILE A 23 4.50 8.96 10.06
CA ILE A 23 5.08 8.21 11.18
C ILE A 23 4.15 7.06 11.59
N ALA A 24 2.86 7.32 11.80
CA ALA A 24 1.89 6.28 12.13
C ALA A 24 1.86 5.19 11.05
N ALA A 25 1.82 5.58 9.77
CA ALA A 25 1.83 4.65 8.65
C ALA A 25 3.10 3.77 8.65
N ALA A 26 4.28 4.38 8.84
CA ALA A 26 5.55 3.67 8.88
C ALA A 26 5.66 2.70 10.07
N VAL A 27 5.26 3.13 11.27
CA VAL A 27 5.27 2.31 12.48
C VAL A 27 4.28 1.14 12.38
N THR A 28 3.13 1.36 11.74
CA THR A 28 2.09 0.33 11.57
C THR A 28 2.36 -0.62 10.40
N LEU A 29 3.29 -0.28 9.50
CA LEU A 29 3.57 -1.05 8.28
C LEU A 29 3.81 -2.55 8.52
N PRO A 30 4.61 -3.00 9.51
CA PRO A 30 4.79 -4.43 9.77
C PRO A 30 3.50 -5.15 10.18
N ALA A 31 2.65 -4.50 10.98
CA ALA A 31 1.36 -5.05 11.39
C ALA A 31 0.39 -5.15 10.22
N ALA A 32 0.39 -4.15 9.33
CA ALA A 32 -0.38 -4.19 8.09
C ALA A 32 0.09 -5.30 7.16
N ALA A 33 1.41 -5.43 6.96
CA ALA A 33 2.01 -6.49 6.15
C ALA A 33 1.61 -7.88 6.68
N ALA A 34 1.66 -8.09 8.00
CA ALA A 34 1.23 -9.32 8.63
C ALA A 34 -0.28 -9.56 8.41
N ALA A 35 -1.11 -8.54 8.63
CA ALA A 35 -2.55 -8.62 8.43
C ALA A 35 -2.93 -8.94 6.97
N LEU A 36 -2.16 -8.48 5.98
CA LEU A 36 -2.43 -8.74 4.56
C LEU A 36 -2.14 -10.20 4.15
N VAL A 37 -1.19 -10.86 4.81
CA VAL A 37 -0.70 -12.19 4.40
C VAL A 37 -1.02 -13.31 5.38
N THR A 38 -1.60 -13.00 6.54
CA THR A 38 -1.98 -14.01 7.54
C THR A 38 -2.86 -15.09 6.90
N SER A 39 -2.38 -16.33 6.93
CA SER A 39 -3.08 -17.51 6.45
C SER A 39 -4.29 -17.81 7.34
N GLY A 40 -5.46 -18.02 6.73
CA GLY A 40 -6.67 -18.43 7.42
C GLY A 40 -7.93 -18.08 6.63
N VAL A 41 -8.90 -18.99 6.64
CA VAL A 41 -10.23 -18.74 6.08
C VAL A 41 -10.97 -17.84 7.08
N GLY A 42 -11.16 -16.57 6.72
CA GLY A 42 -11.87 -15.64 7.59
C GLY A 42 -11.71 -14.18 7.19
N ALA A 43 -12.68 -13.40 7.64
CA ALA A 43 -12.67 -11.94 7.59
C ALA A 43 -11.39 -11.36 8.21
N CYS A 44 -10.90 -10.26 7.65
CA CYS A 44 -9.89 -9.42 8.26
C CYS A 44 -10.37 -8.99 9.66
N SER A 45 -9.54 -9.22 10.68
CA SER A 45 -9.86 -8.74 12.03
C SER A 45 -9.97 -7.21 12.02
N ARG A 46 -10.78 -6.64 12.91
CA ARG A 46 -10.92 -5.17 13.02
C ARG A 46 -9.57 -4.48 13.24
N VAL A 47 -8.71 -5.05 14.08
CA VAL A 47 -7.35 -4.54 14.33
C VAL A 47 -6.49 -4.61 13.06
N GLY A 48 -6.61 -5.70 12.28
CA GLY A 48 -5.94 -5.83 10.99
C GLY A 48 -6.43 -4.79 9.97
N ALA A 49 -7.74 -4.54 9.92
CA ALA A 49 -8.33 -3.52 9.06
C ALA A 49 -7.82 -2.12 9.40
N ILE A 50 -7.77 -1.76 10.70
CA ILE A 50 -7.19 -0.50 11.16
C ILE A 50 -5.72 -0.41 10.74
N ALA A 51 -4.93 -1.47 10.98
CA ALA A 51 -3.52 -1.47 10.61
C ALA A 51 -3.30 -1.25 9.11
N ILE A 52 -4.10 -1.91 8.27
CA ILE A 52 -4.05 -1.76 6.81
C ILE A 52 -4.39 -0.32 6.40
N VAL A 53 -5.47 0.25 6.93
CA VAL A 53 -5.87 1.63 6.64
C VAL A 53 -4.80 2.62 7.09
N THR A 54 -4.29 2.50 8.31
CA THR A 54 -3.24 3.37 8.84
C THR A 54 -1.98 3.31 7.99
N ALA A 55 -1.48 2.10 7.70
CA ALA A 55 -0.30 1.94 6.87
C ALA A 55 -0.51 2.49 5.45
N CYS A 56 -1.67 2.28 4.84
CA CYS A 56 -1.95 2.78 3.50
C CYS A 56 -2.18 4.29 3.41
N GLY A 57 -2.17 5.01 4.54
CA GLY A 57 -2.29 6.47 4.58
C GLY A 57 -1.11 7.20 3.92
N ALA A 58 0.07 6.57 3.90
CA ALA A 58 1.25 7.09 3.20
C ALA A 58 1.44 6.38 1.85
N LEU A 59 2.05 7.07 0.87
CA LEU A 59 2.41 6.45 -0.40
C LEU A 59 3.65 5.57 -0.27
N SER A 60 4.66 6.00 0.49
CA SER A 60 5.91 5.25 0.73
C SER A 60 5.66 3.85 1.28
N THR A 61 4.73 3.71 2.21
CA THR A 61 4.33 2.41 2.78
C THR A 61 3.65 1.50 1.75
N ARG A 62 2.80 2.05 0.87
CA ARG A 62 2.20 1.31 -0.24
C ARG A 62 3.24 0.84 -1.25
N MET A 63 4.21 1.70 -1.55
CA MET A 63 5.36 1.38 -2.39
C MET A 63 6.23 0.28 -1.80
N ALA A 64 6.33 0.17 -0.48
CA ALA A 64 6.97 -0.96 0.19
C ALA A 64 6.12 -2.24 0.20
N LEU A 65 4.79 -2.12 0.35
CA LEU A 65 3.88 -3.27 0.36
C LEU A 65 3.82 -3.98 -1.00
N ILE A 66 3.95 -3.26 -2.12
CA ILE A 66 3.91 -3.84 -3.47
C ILE A 66 4.99 -4.92 -3.69
N PRO A 67 6.29 -4.65 -3.54
CA PRO A 67 7.32 -5.68 -3.67
C PRO A 67 7.20 -6.74 -2.57
N PHE A 68 6.82 -6.39 -1.33
CA PHE A 68 6.58 -7.36 -0.26
C PHE A 68 5.47 -8.37 -0.59
N LEU A 69 4.39 -7.92 -1.24
CA LEU A 69 3.28 -8.77 -1.66
C LEU A 69 3.63 -9.61 -2.89
N ALA A 70 4.44 -9.06 -3.81
CA ALA A 70 4.89 -9.77 -5.01
C ALA A 70 6.04 -10.77 -4.74
N ALA A 71 6.75 -10.62 -3.63
CA ALA A 71 7.91 -11.43 -3.27
C ALA A 71 7.55 -12.93 -3.12
N ARG A 72 8.21 -13.79 -3.90
CA ARG A 72 7.98 -15.24 -3.94
C ARG A 72 8.48 -15.99 -2.70
N ASP A 73 9.54 -15.47 -2.10
CA ASP A 73 10.21 -16.00 -0.91
C ASP A 73 9.43 -15.70 0.38
N GLN A 74 8.32 -14.97 0.29
CA GLN A 74 7.42 -14.68 1.41
C GLN A 74 8.15 -14.06 2.60
N PRO A 75 8.76 -12.88 2.43
CA PRO A 75 9.58 -12.25 3.44
C PRO A 75 8.80 -12.02 4.75
N ASP A 76 9.51 -12.02 5.88
CA ASP A 76 8.93 -11.78 7.20
C ASP A 76 8.27 -10.38 7.23
N PRO A 77 6.96 -10.28 7.52
CA PRO A 77 6.28 -9.00 7.69
C PRO A 77 6.96 -8.06 8.70
N ARG A 78 7.68 -8.57 9.70
CA ARG A 78 8.39 -7.74 10.70
C ARG A 78 9.60 -7.00 10.13
N ALA A 79 10.16 -7.51 9.03
CA ALA A 79 11.34 -6.96 8.39
C ALA A 79 11.03 -5.82 7.41
N ILE A 80 9.77 -5.64 7.01
CA ILE A 80 9.40 -4.59 6.06
C ILE A 80 9.74 -3.18 6.61
N ARG A 81 10.17 -2.29 5.72
CA ARG A 81 10.44 -0.88 6.00
C ARG A 81 9.72 -0.03 4.96
N GLY A 82 9.47 1.24 5.28
CA GLY A 82 8.87 2.17 4.33
C GLY A 82 9.83 2.43 3.17
N PHE A 83 9.28 2.61 1.97
CA PHE A 83 10.06 2.95 0.77
C PHE A 83 10.66 4.34 0.89
N ASP A 84 11.97 4.47 0.69
CA ASP A 84 12.67 5.74 0.56
C ASP A 84 12.72 6.20 -0.91
N PRO A 85 11.96 7.24 -1.30
CA PRO A 85 11.93 7.69 -2.70
C PRO A 85 13.23 8.37 -3.17
N PHE A 86 14.15 8.72 -2.26
CA PHE A 86 15.41 9.35 -2.62
C PHE A 86 16.50 8.32 -2.94
N ASP A 87 16.49 7.20 -2.22
CA ASP A 87 17.54 6.18 -2.30
C ASP A 87 17.09 4.88 -2.98
N GLU A 88 15.79 4.57 -2.98
CA GLU A 88 15.25 3.34 -3.57
C GLU A 88 14.65 3.56 -4.97
N PRO A 89 14.96 2.69 -5.95
CA PRO A 89 14.32 2.74 -7.25
C PRO A 89 12.86 2.29 -7.17
N THR A 90 11.99 2.85 -8.03
CA THR A 90 10.60 2.41 -8.17
C THR A 90 10.53 0.88 -8.34
N PRO A 91 9.77 0.15 -7.51
CA PRO A 91 9.73 -1.30 -7.55
C PRO A 91 9.21 -1.82 -8.91
N PRO A 92 9.93 -2.74 -9.60
CA PRO A 92 9.46 -3.32 -10.86
C PRO A 92 8.07 -3.97 -10.76
N ALA A 93 7.74 -4.53 -9.59
CA ALA A 93 6.44 -5.13 -9.30
C ALA A 93 5.27 -4.13 -9.42
N LEU A 94 5.51 -2.82 -9.25
CA LEU A 94 4.49 -1.78 -9.50
C LEU A 94 3.95 -1.88 -10.94
N HIS A 95 4.83 -2.22 -11.88
CA HIS A 95 4.55 -2.34 -13.31
C HIS A 95 4.32 -3.78 -13.76
N GLY A 96 4.13 -4.72 -12.83
CA GLY A 96 3.85 -6.10 -13.20
C GLY A 96 5.08 -6.84 -13.72
N LEU A 97 6.28 -6.36 -13.37
CA LEU A 97 7.56 -6.91 -13.81
C LEU A 97 8.24 -7.67 -12.67
N GLY A 98 8.95 -8.74 -13.02
CA GLY A 98 9.67 -9.61 -12.09
C GLY A 98 9.13 -11.04 -12.09
N PRO A 99 9.56 -11.87 -11.14
CA PRO A 99 9.09 -13.25 -11.01
C PRO A 99 7.58 -13.33 -10.78
N GLU A 100 6.93 -14.40 -11.25
CA GLU A 100 5.51 -14.64 -10.97
C GLU A 100 5.23 -14.72 -9.45
N PRO A 101 4.36 -13.85 -8.90
CA PRO A 101 4.06 -13.81 -7.47
C PRO A 101 3.16 -14.98 -7.05
N ASP A 102 3.10 -15.25 -5.75
CA ASP A 102 2.11 -16.15 -5.20
C ASP A 102 0.69 -15.57 -5.39
N ARG A 103 -0.06 -16.19 -6.30
CA ARG A 103 -1.42 -15.76 -6.67
C ARG A 103 -2.41 -15.86 -5.51
N ALA A 104 -2.25 -16.82 -4.60
CA ALA A 104 -3.11 -16.97 -3.43
C ALA A 104 -2.84 -15.85 -2.42
N ARG A 105 -1.56 -15.55 -2.16
CA ARG A 105 -1.13 -14.42 -1.32
C ARG A 105 -1.69 -13.09 -1.83
N LEU A 106 -1.54 -12.80 -3.13
CA LEU A 106 -2.10 -11.57 -3.73
C LEU A 106 -3.63 -11.50 -3.64
N ARG A 107 -4.32 -12.63 -3.81
CA ARG A 107 -5.78 -12.67 -3.70
C ARG A 107 -6.23 -12.34 -2.28
N THR A 108 -5.63 -12.99 -1.28
CA THR A 108 -5.89 -12.74 0.14
C THR A 108 -5.63 -11.27 0.48
N ALA A 109 -4.47 -10.73 0.11
CA ALA A 109 -4.11 -9.35 0.38
C ALA A 109 -5.12 -8.37 -0.26
N GLY A 110 -5.50 -8.60 -1.52
CA GLY A 110 -6.47 -7.78 -2.23
C GLY A 110 -7.87 -7.81 -1.60
N ASP A 111 -8.32 -8.97 -1.11
CA ASP A 111 -9.62 -9.11 -0.46
C ASP A 111 -9.63 -8.45 0.93
N ARG A 112 -8.53 -8.55 1.69
CA ARG A 112 -8.37 -7.86 2.98
C ARG A 112 -8.28 -6.34 2.83
N CYS A 113 -7.64 -5.85 1.78
CA CYS A 113 -7.66 -4.43 1.42
C CYS A 113 -9.10 -3.91 1.20
N ALA A 114 -9.89 -4.64 0.41
CA ALA A 114 -11.29 -4.27 0.15
C ALA A 114 -12.16 -4.37 1.41
N GLU A 115 -11.88 -5.32 2.30
CA GLU A 115 -12.54 -5.44 3.59
C GLU A 115 -12.19 -4.31 4.55
N ALA A 116 -10.92 -3.92 4.65
CA ALA A 116 -10.49 -2.81 5.49
C ALA A 116 -11.21 -1.50 5.12
N TRP A 117 -11.37 -1.24 3.81
CA TRP A 117 -12.18 -0.12 3.33
C TRP A 117 -13.67 -0.27 3.67
N ARG A 118 -14.25 -1.47 3.57
CA ARG A 118 -15.65 -1.71 3.95
C ARG A 118 -15.89 -1.46 5.45
N VAL A 119 -14.96 -1.89 6.30
CA VAL A 119 -15.01 -1.65 7.75
C VAL A 119 -14.98 -0.15 8.03
N TRP A 120 -14.02 0.59 7.46
CA TRP A 120 -13.95 2.06 7.59
C TRP A 120 -15.24 2.75 7.13
N ARG A 121 -15.82 2.34 6.00
CA ARG A 121 -17.07 2.89 5.49
C ARG A 121 -18.24 2.61 6.43
N ALA A 122 -18.32 1.40 6.99
CA ALA A 122 -19.37 1.02 7.94
C ALA A 122 -19.28 1.78 9.27
N GLU A 123 -18.09 2.21 9.67
CA GLU A 123 -17.84 3.04 10.86
C GLU A 123 -18.08 4.55 10.61
N GLY A 124 -18.72 4.91 9.50
CA GLY A 124 -19.12 6.29 9.20
C GLY A 124 -18.08 7.11 8.44
N GLY A 125 -17.00 6.49 7.95
CA GLY A 125 -16.09 7.13 6.99
C GLY A 125 -15.33 8.33 7.57
N GLN A 126 -14.73 8.19 8.75
CA GLN A 126 -14.00 9.26 9.42
C GLN A 126 -12.94 9.90 8.50
N VAL A 127 -12.97 11.24 8.42
CA VAL A 127 -12.17 12.06 7.49
C VAL A 127 -10.66 11.86 7.69
N ASP A 128 -10.20 11.65 8.93
CA ASP A 128 -8.79 11.47 9.25
C ASP A 128 -8.17 10.20 8.63
N CYS A 129 -9.00 9.23 8.28
CA CYS A 129 -8.57 7.95 7.71
C CYS A 129 -8.90 7.82 6.21
N THR A 130 -9.50 8.83 5.57
CA THR A 130 -9.92 8.77 4.16
C THR A 130 -8.77 8.43 3.21
N ALA A 131 -7.59 9.04 3.41
CA ALA A 131 -6.40 8.73 2.60
C ALA A 131 -5.96 7.27 2.76
N GLY A 132 -6.01 6.75 3.98
CA GLY A 132 -5.67 5.36 4.28
C GLY A 132 -6.66 4.37 3.70
N ALA A 133 -7.97 4.67 3.78
CA ALA A 133 -9.02 3.83 3.23
C ALA A 133 -8.96 3.79 1.69
N ALA A 134 -8.78 4.95 1.05
CA ALA A 134 -8.55 5.03 -0.40
C ALA A 134 -7.29 4.28 -0.80
N GLY A 135 -6.18 4.48 -0.07
CA GLY A 135 -4.91 3.82 -0.32
C GLY A 135 -4.98 2.30 -0.17
N ALA A 136 -5.73 1.79 0.83
CA ALA A 136 -5.97 0.37 1.01
C ALA A 136 -6.74 -0.20 -0.18
N LEU A 137 -7.81 0.46 -0.60
CA LEU A 137 -8.59 0.01 -1.75
C LEU A 137 -7.80 0.09 -3.06
N ALA A 138 -6.93 1.10 -3.21
CA ALA A 138 -5.99 1.24 -4.31
C ALA A 138 -4.96 0.09 -4.36
N LEU A 139 -4.40 -0.31 -3.21
CA LEU A 139 -3.54 -1.49 -3.11
C LEU A 139 -4.31 -2.78 -3.46
N GLY A 140 -5.57 -2.87 -3.03
CA GLY A 140 -6.48 -3.95 -3.42
C GLY A 140 -6.82 -3.97 -4.92
N ALA A 141 -6.85 -2.80 -5.57
CA ALA A 141 -6.99 -2.66 -7.01
C ALA A 141 -5.73 -3.14 -7.73
N TRP A 142 -4.54 -2.74 -7.26
CA TRP A 142 -3.27 -3.24 -7.78
C TRP A 142 -3.17 -4.76 -7.66
N CYS A 143 -3.55 -5.36 -6.52
CA CYS A 143 -3.57 -6.83 -6.36
C CYS A 143 -4.47 -7.51 -7.39
N ALA A 144 -5.65 -6.94 -7.68
CA ALA A 144 -6.56 -7.48 -8.68
C ALA A 144 -5.98 -7.34 -10.10
N TRP A 145 -5.34 -6.22 -10.41
CA TRP A 145 -4.66 -5.98 -11.68
C TRP A 145 -3.48 -6.94 -11.87
N ALA A 146 -2.64 -7.11 -10.85
CA ALA A 146 -1.50 -8.03 -10.82
C ALA A 146 -1.90 -9.50 -11.04
N LEU A 147 -3.14 -9.87 -10.67
CA LEU A 147 -3.72 -11.19 -10.90
C LEU A 147 -4.38 -11.36 -12.29
N GLY A 148 -4.45 -10.29 -13.09
CA GLY A 148 -5.09 -10.25 -14.41
C GLY A 148 -6.60 -9.98 -14.37
N SER A 149 -7.15 -9.51 -13.25
CA SER A 149 -8.59 -9.22 -13.12
C SER A 149 -8.91 -7.75 -13.36
N SER A 150 -8.98 -7.35 -14.63
CA SER A 150 -9.24 -5.96 -15.03
C SER A 150 -10.52 -5.38 -14.45
N ALA A 151 -11.65 -6.10 -14.51
CA ALA A 151 -12.93 -5.62 -13.99
C ALA A 151 -12.91 -5.36 -12.47
N ARG A 152 -12.22 -6.22 -11.70
CA ARG A 152 -12.08 -6.04 -10.25
C ARG A 152 -11.11 -4.91 -9.91
N ALA A 153 -10.01 -4.80 -10.66
CA ALA A 153 -9.06 -3.71 -10.53
C ALA A 153 -9.72 -2.36 -10.81
N GLU A 154 -10.45 -2.24 -11.92
CA GLU A 154 -11.17 -1.03 -12.29
C GLU A 154 -12.18 -0.62 -11.22
N THR A 155 -13.05 -1.56 -10.81
CA THR A 155 -14.07 -1.30 -9.77
C THR A 155 -13.42 -0.76 -8.49
N ARG A 156 -12.38 -1.43 -7.99
CA ARG A 156 -11.68 -1.00 -6.76
C ARG A 156 -10.98 0.35 -6.94
N ALA A 157 -10.34 0.59 -8.08
CA ALA A 157 -9.67 1.86 -8.36
C ALA A 157 -10.66 3.03 -8.45
N ARG A 158 -11.82 2.84 -9.08
CA ARG A 158 -12.89 3.85 -9.14
C ARG A 158 -13.41 4.19 -7.75
N TYR A 159 -13.75 3.21 -6.93
CA TYR A 159 -14.18 3.46 -5.55
C TYR A 159 -13.08 4.09 -4.68
N ALA A 160 -11.80 3.79 -4.93
CA ALA A 160 -10.71 4.47 -4.25
C ALA A 160 -10.64 5.96 -4.64
N LEU A 161 -10.85 6.27 -5.92
CA LEU A 161 -10.90 7.66 -6.42
C LEU A 161 -12.16 8.42 -5.97
N GLU A 162 -13.30 7.74 -5.82
CA GLU A 162 -14.49 8.31 -5.18
C GLU A 162 -14.24 8.62 -3.71
N THR A 163 -13.43 7.79 -3.03
CA THR A 163 -13.03 8.02 -1.63
C THR A 163 -12.02 9.17 -1.53
N ARG A 164 -11.07 9.24 -2.47
CA ARG A 164 -10.05 10.30 -2.56
C ARG A 164 -9.65 10.51 -4.03
N ALA A 165 -10.08 11.63 -4.60
CA ALA A 165 -9.95 11.92 -6.03
C ALA A 165 -8.51 11.99 -6.55
N ASP A 166 -7.54 12.32 -5.70
CA ASP A 166 -6.13 12.48 -6.03
C ASP A 166 -5.27 11.28 -5.60
N ASP A 167 -5.86 10.11 -5.28
CA ASP A 167 -5.06 8.95 -4.89
C ASP A 167 -4.15 8.46 -6.05
N PRO A 168 -2.81 8.50 -5.88
CA PRO A 168 -1.88 8.28 -6.98
C PRO A 168 -1.84 6.83 -7.45
N LEU A 169 -1.97 5.86 -6.53
CA LEU A 169 -1.95 4.43 -6.86
C LEU A 169 -3.25 4.03 -7.56
N ALA A 170 -4.39 4.51 -7.09
CA ALA A 170 -5.68 4.25 -7.73
C ALA A 170 -5.70 4.82 -9.16
N GLY A 171 -5.24 6.05 -9.34
CA GLY A 171 -5.12 6.68 -10.66
C GLY A 171 -4.20 5.90 -11.60
N LEU A 172 -3.05 5.42 -11.10
CA LEU A 172 -2.14 4.58 -11.89
C LEU A 172 -2.79 3.26 -12.32
N VAL A 173 -3.43 2.54 -11.40
CA VAL A 173 -4.09 1.25 -11.71
C VAL A 173 -5.23 1.46 -12.70
N LEU A 174 -6.06 2.47 -12.50
CA LEU A 174 -7.17 2.77 -13.42
C LEU A 174 -6.66 3.07 -14.82
N ARG A 175 -5.64 3.93 -14.97
CA ARG A 175 -5.04 4.22 -16.27
C ARG A 175 -4.44 2.97 -16.91
N SER A 176 -3.79 2.11 -16.13
CA SER A 176 -3.20 0.86 -16.63
C SER A 176 -4.29 -0.08 -17.18
N VAL A 177 -5.42 -0.22 -16.46
CA VAL A 177 -6.55 -1.03 -16.91
C VAL A 177 -7.19 -0.46 -18.18
N LEU A 178 -7.45 0.85 -18.21
CA LEU A 178 -8.06 1.51 -19.37
C LEU A 178 -7.15 1.48 -20.61
N ALA A 179 -5.83 1.47 -20.41
CA ALA A 179 -4.85 1.30 -21.48
C ALA A 179 -4.65 -0.15 -21.93
N GLY A 180 -5.37 -1.12 -21.34
CA GLY A 180 -5.20 -2.54 -21.64
C GLY A 180 -3.85 -3.12 -21.21
N SER A 181 -3.14 -2.43 -20.29
CA SER A 181 -1.85 -2.89 -19.78
C SER A 181 -2.05 -4.05 -18.80
N ALA A 182 -1.36 -5.15 -19.06
CA ALA A 182 -1.39 -6.36 -18.22
C ALA A 182 -0.01 -6.62 -17.60
N PRO A 183 0.05 -7.26 -16.43
CA PRO A 183 1.33 -7.66 -15.84
C PRO A 183 2.05 -8.69 -16.73
N THR A 184 3.36 -8.59 -16.83
CA THR A 184 4.23 -9.45 -17.66
C THR A 184 5.22 -10.21 -16.80
N TRP A 185 4.69 -10.83 -15.74
CA TRP A 185 5.49 -11.64 -14.81
C TRP A 185 6.30 -12.69 -15.58
N ALA A 186 7.59 -12.78 -15.26
CA ALA A 186 8.42 -13.86 -15.76
C ALA A 186 7.97 -15.16 -15.07
N GLY A 187 7.30 -16.03 -15.84
CA GLY A 187 7.00 -17.38 -15.40
C GLY A 187 8.30 -18.13 -15.04
N PRO A 188 8.22 -19.21 -14.24
CA PRO A 188 9.40 -20.02 -13.97
C PRO A 188 9.99 -20.49 -15.30
N ARG A 189 11.24 -20.10 -15.59
CA ARG A 189 12.02 -20.72 -16.68
C ARG A 189 11.96 -22.22 -16.43
N ARG A 190 11.24 -22.95 -17.29
CA ARG A 190 11.45 -24.38 -17.44
C ARG A 190 12.81 -24.50 -18.09
N ASP A 191 13.84 -24.69 -17.29
CA ASP A 191 15.10 -25.21 -17.81
C ASP A 191 14.76 -26.56 -18.46
N ARG A 192 14.68 -26.55 -19.79
CA ARG A 192 14.68 -27.77 -20.57
C ARG A 192 16.08 -28.35 -20.37
N HIS A 193 16.23 -29.22 -19.39
CA HIS A 193 17.33 -30.18 -19.37
C HIS A 193 17.24 -30.97 -20.68
N ARG A 194 18.08 -30.58 -21.65
CA ARG A 194 18.59 -31.47 -22.67
C ARG A 194 19.92 -31.97 -22.16
N SER A 195 19.96 -33.22 -21.71
CA SER A 195 21.09 -34.14 -21.82
C SER A 195 20.51 -35.54 -21.76
#